data_AF-A0A376ET78-F1
#
_entry.id   AF-A0A376ET78-F1
#
_cell.length_a   1.000
_cell.length_b   1.000
_cell.length_c   1.000
_cell.angle_alpha   90.00
_cell.angle_beta   90.00
_cell.angle_gamma   90.00
#
_symmetry.space_group_name_H-M   'P 1'
#
loop_
_entity.id
_entity.type
_entity.pdbx_description
1 polymer ?
#
loop_
_entity_poly.entity_id
_entity_poly.type
_entity_poly.pdbx_seq_one_letter_code
_entity_poly.pdbx_strand_id
1 'polypeptide(L)' 'MKKYTCPMHPQILKDEPGKCPLCGMNLIPLGGTARPEKDEHSHHHQNHDHHSESDSSAAGI' A
#
# COMPACT_ATOMS: atom_id res chain seq x y z
N MET A 1 -20.30 -0.92 -19.87
CA MET A 1 -20.38 -0.12 -18.63
C MET A 1 -19.25 -0.58 -17.72
N LYS A 2 -18.36 0.32 -17.28
CA LYS A 2 -17.28 -0.02 -16.35
C LYS A 2 -17.71 0.41 -14.95
N LYS A 3 -17.82 -0.53 -14.02
CA LYS A 3 -18.08 -0.19 -12.61
C LYS A 3 -16.77 -0.13 -11.85
N TYR A 4 -16.68 0.74 -10.88
CA TYR A 4 -15.54 0.94 -9.99
C TYR A 4 -15.96 0.68 -8.55
N THR A 5 -15.11 0.04 -7.76
CA THR A 5 -15.36 -0.28 -6.36
C THR A 5 -14.19 0.08 -5.47
N CYS A 6 -14.45 0.32 -4.17
CA CYS A 6 -13.39 0.56 -3.21
C CYS A 6 -12.91 -0.78 -2.65
N PRO A 7 -11.59 -1.06 -2.62
CA PRO A 7 -11.06 -2.30 -2.05
C PRO A 7 -11.38 -2.48 -0.56
N MET A 8 -11.55 -1.38 0.18
CA MET A 8 -11.94 -1.39 1.60
C MET A 8 -13.46 -1.30 1.82
N HIS A 9 -14.19 -0.75 0.84
CA HIS A 9 -15.64 -0.53 0.94
C HIS A 9 -16.35 -1.07 -0.31
N PRO A 10 -16.54 -2.40 -0.41
CA PRO A 10 -17.06 -3.05 -1.62
C PRO A 10 -18.52 -2.67 -1.94
N GLN A 11 -19.23 -2.08 -0.99
CA GLN A 11 -20.58 -1.53 -1.18
C GLN A 11 -20.58 -0.24 -2.02
N ILE A 12 -19.43 0.44 -2.14
CA ILE A 12 -19.29 1.61 -3.00
C ILE A 12 -19.13 1.13 -4.43
N LEU A 13 -20.13 1.42 -5.26
CA LEU A 13 -20.10 1.21 -6.70
C LEU A 13 -20.24 2.55 -7.41
N LYS A 14 -19.30 2.87 -8.30
CA LYS A 14 -19.35 4.06 -9.15
C LYS A 14 -19.22 3.68 -10.61
N ASP A 15 -19.80 4.49 -11.49
CA ASP A 15 -19.66 4.32 -12.94
C ASP A 15 -18.41 5.02 -13.50
N GLU A 16 -17.68 5.75 -12.65
CA GLU A 16 -16.48 6.53 -13.00
C GLU A 16 -15.32 6.24 -12.04
N PRO A 17 -14.07 6.39 -12.50
CA PRO A 17 -12.89 6.35 -11.64
C PRO A 17 -12.88 7.54 -10.66
N GLY A 18 -12.24 7.35 -9.51
CA GLY A 18 -12.11 8.43 -8.53
C GLY A 18 -11.72 7.92 -7.16
N LYS A 19 -11.99 8.73 -6.13
CA LYS A 19 -11.71 8.39 -4.73
C LYS A 19 -12.97 7.93 -4.00
N CYS A 20 -12.78 7.00 -3.07
CA CYS A 20 -13.80 6.53 -2.15
C CYS A 20 -14.20 7.70 -1.23
N PRO A 21 -15.51 8.00 -1.09
CA PRO A 21 -15.95 9.08 -0.22
C PRO A 21 -15.80 8.75 1.28
N LEU A 22 -15.58 7.49 1.64
CA LEU A 22 -15.46 7.06 3.03
C LEU A 22 -14.01 7.11 3.54
N CYS A 23 -13.05 6.61 2.75
CA CYS A 23 -11.63 6.58 3.15
C CYS A 23 -10.68 7.37 2.25
N GLY A 24 -11.16 7.94 1.14
CA GLY A 24 -10.32 8.68 0.20
C GLY A 24 -9.41 7.83 -0.70
N MET A 25 -9.42 6.50 -0.58
CA MET A 25 -8.63 5.59 -1.43
C MET A 25 -9.16 5.56 -2.88
N ASN A 26 -8.29 5.27 -3.84
CA ASN A 26 -8.68 5.14 -5.24
C ASN A 26 -9.60 3.94 -5.48
N LEU A 27 -10.64 4.11 -6.31
CA LEU A 27 -11.54 3.06 -6.72
C LEU A 27 -10.93 2.21 -7.85
N ILE A 28 -11.17 0.90 -7.84
CA ILE A 28 -10.67 -0.08 -8.80
C ILE A 28 -11.78 -0.58 -9.74
N PRO A 29 -11.51 -0.82 -11.03
CA PRO A 29 -12.52 -1.29 -11.99
C PRO A 29 -12.91 -2.77 -11.77
N LEU A 30 -14.23 -3.06 -11.76
CA LEU A 30 -14.83 -4.39 -11.54
C LEU A 30 -14.94 -5.26 -12.80
N GLY A 31 -14.74 -4.70 -14.00
CA GLY A 31 -15.18 -5.36 -15.24
C GLY A 31 -14.30 -5.16 -16.47
N GLY A 32 -13.05 -4.77 -16.30
CA GLY A 32 -12.12 -4.65 -17.43
C GLY A 32 -10.77 -5.18 -16.99
N THR A 33 -10.23 -6.14 -17.75
CA THR A 33 -8.87 -6.66 -17.64
C THR A 33 -7.93 -5.56 -17.16
N ALA A 34 -7.65 -5.55 -15.85
CA ALA A 34 -6.67 -4.66 -15.27
C ALA A 34 -5.35 -5.11 -15.85
N ARG A 35 -4.93 -4.49 -16.96
CA ARG A 35 -3.54 -4.50 -17.33
C ARG A 35 -2.93 -3.52 -16.34
N PRO A 36 -2.19 -3.99 -15.31
CA PRO A 36 -1.64 -3.09 -14.34
C PRO A 36 -0.62 -2.24 -15.09
N GLU A 37 -0.97 -1.00 -15.41
CA GLU A 37 0.03 -0.01 -15.76
C GLU A 37 0.81 0.29 -14.48
N LYS A 38 1.83 -0.54 -14.25
CA LYS A 38 3.10 -0.22 -13.60
C LYS A 38 3.05 0.85 -12.51
N ASP A 39 2.18 0.69 -11.54
CA ASP A 39 2.41 1.29 -10.22
C ASP A 39 3.41 0.38 -9.50
N GLU A 40 4.68 0.62 -9.82
CA GLU A 40 5.86 0.20 -9.07
C GLU A 40 5.75 0.83 -7.67
N HIS A 41 4.85 0.31 -6.83
CA HIS A 41 4.95 0.48 -5.38
C HIS A 41 6.13 -0.38 -4.96
N SER A 42 7.32 0.18 -5.18
CA SER A 42 8.54 -0.22 -4.53
C SER A 42 8.28 -0.11 -3.03
N HIS A 43 7.81 -1.20 -2.43
CA HIS A 43 7.84 -1.38 -1.00
C HIS A 43 9.32 -1.55 -0.66
N HIS A 44 10.02 -0.43 -0.59
CA HIS A 44 11.36 -0.37 -0.04
C HIS A 44 11.22 -0.63 1.46
N HIS A 45 11.12 -1.90 1.83
CA HIS A 45 11.39 -2.32 3.21
C HIS A 45 12.87 -2.05 3.45
N GLN A 46 13.17 -0.93 4.09
CA GLN A 46 14.48 -0.71 4.66
C GLN A 46 14.60 -1.69 5.82
N ASN A 47 15.48 -2.69 5.66
CA ASN A 47 15.93 -3.54 6.75
C ASN A 47 16.54 -2.61 7.80
N HIS A 48 15.81 -2.38 8.88
CA HIS A 48 16.31 -1.60 10.00
C HIS A 48 17.19 -2.56 10.83
N ASP A 49 18.48 -2.62 10.49
CA ASP A 49 19.48 -3.26 11.35
C ASP A 49 19.57 -2.48 12.66
N HIS A 50 18.90 -2.96 13.70
CA HIS A 50 19.17 -2.54 15.07
C HIS A 50 20.51 -3.14 15.50
N HIS A 51 21.61 -2.51 15.10
CA HIS A 51 22.92 -2.74 15.71
C HIS A 51 22.86 -2.22 17.15
N SER A 52 22.43 -3.09 18.06
CA SER A 52 22.56 -2.87 19.49
C SER A 52 24.02 -3.12 19.84
N GLU A 53 24.87 -2.13 19.58
CA GLU A 53 26.24 -2.13 20.07
C GLU A 53 26.19 -2.01 21.60
N SER A 54 26.17 -3.16 22.26
CA SER A 54 26.57 -3.28 23.65
C SER A 54 27.87 -4.07 23.67
N ASP A 55 28.88 -3.54 22.99
CA ASP A 55 30.26 -3.86 23.33
C ASP A 55 30.50 -3.28 24.73
N SER A 56 30.13 -4.06 25.73
CA SER A 56 30.63 -3.88 27.08
C SER A 56 32.12 -4.21 27.04
N SER A 57 32.89 -3.27 26.54
CA SER A 57 34.31 -3.13 26.78
C SER A 57 34.51 -3.02 28.30
N ALA A 58 34.60 -4.16 28.97
CA ALA A 58 35.16 -4.26 30.30
C ALA A 58 36.69 -4.23 30.17
N ALA A 59 37.21 -3.02 29.99
CA ALA A 59 38.61 -2.70 30.25
C ALA A 59 38.80 -2.41 31.74
N GLY A 60 39.86 -2.97 32.33
CA GLY A 60 40.31 -2.73 33.71
C GLY A 60 39.59 -3.62 34.72
N ILE A 61 40.26 -4.42 35.56
CA ILE A 61 41.50 -4.21 36.30
C ILE A 61 42.14 -5.58 36.57
#